data_AF-A0A956GIW5-F1
#
_entry.id   AF-A0A956GIW5-F1
#
_cell.length_a   1.000
_cell.length_b   1.000
_cell.length_c   1.000
_cell.angle_alpha   90.00
_cell.angle_beta   90.00
_cell.angle_gamma   90.00
#
_symmetry.space_group_name_H-M   'P 1'
#
loop_
_entity.id
_entity.type
_entity.pdbx_description
1 polymer ?
#
loop_
_entity_poly.entity_id
_entity_poly.type
_entity_poly.pdbx_seq_one_letter_code
_entity_poly.pdbx_strand_id
1 'polypeptide(L)'
;MTLSPDLRQRIEQILGSDDVVLFMKGTRSFPQCGFSARVVGILNTLVPKYTTVNILTDPDIRQGMKEFSDWPTFPQLYVKGELLGGADIVASLHESGDLATKLGATTAAAPTPTIAISPPAAEQLKGALGDGSPGDVIHLTIDERFEPALDLGPSEPSAVKVQAAGLVIELDRMSAARADGVSIDFVEGPTGAGFRIDNPNRPASVRQIGPRELKAMVDAGEVKEWFDVRTPAERATATIEGTRLLDDEAMAYIDGLPRDTTLVFSCHHGARSQNAAVHFLGMGFKTVYNLAGGIEAWSQQVDPKIPRY
;
A
#
# COMPACT_ATOMS: atom_id res chain seq x y z
N MET A 1 -3.77 33.78 -26.40
CA MET A 1 -3.88 35.25 -26.45
C MET A 1 -2.73 35.78 -25.61
N THR A 2 -2.35 37.05 -25.72
CA THR A 2 -1.25 37.58 -24.90
C THR A 2 -1.83 38.02 -23.56
N LEU A 3 -1.30 37.50 -22.45
CA LEU A 3 -1.70 37.86 -21.09
C LEU A 3 -1.68 39.38 -20.90
N SER A 4 -2.80 39.99 -20.47
CA SER A 4 -2.86 41.44 -20.28
C SER A 4 -1.94 41.91 -19.13
N PRO A 5 -1.37 43.12 -19.19
CA PRO A 5 -0.50 43.64 -18.14
C PRO A 5 -1.17 43.66 -16.76
N ASP A 6 -2.45 44.04 -16.68
CA ASP A 6 -3.21 44.09 -15.42
C ASP A 6 -3.43 42.69 -14.83
N LEU A 7 -3.74 41.70 -15.67
CA LEU A 7 -3.93 40.32 -15.22
C LEU A 7 -2.61 39.68 -14.77
N ARG A 8 -1.51 39.99 -15.48
CA ARG A 8 -0.15 39.59 -15.06
C ARG A 8 0.19 40.14 -13.68
N GLN A 9 -0.03 41.44 -13.46
CA GLN A 9 0.25 42.06 -12.17
C GLN A 9 -0.60 41.43 -11.05
N ARG A 10 -1.86 41.13 -11.31
CA ARG A 10 -2.74 40.45 -10.36
C ARG A 10 -2.25 39.05 -10.00
N ILE A 11 -1.77 38.28 -10.99
CA ILE A 11 -1.18 36.95 -10.75
C ILE A 11 0.08 37.07 -9.90
N GLU A 12 0.97 37.99 -10.23
CA GLU A 12 2.22 38.23 -9.48
C GLU A 12 1.94 38.64 -8.03
N GLN A 13 0.92 39.46 -7.79
CA GLN A 13 0.48 39.82 -6.43
C GLN A 13 -0.03 38.62 -5.64
N ILE A 14 -0.82 37.75 -6.28
CA ILE A 14 -1.29 36.51 -5.65
C ILE A 14 -0.11 35.59 -5.31
N LEU A 15 0.83 35.42 -6.24
CA LEU A 15 2.03 34.62 -6.04
C LEU A 15 2.96 35.18 -4.96
N GLY A 16 2.97 36.50 -4.76
CA GLY A 16 3.71 37.18 -3.69
C GLY A 16 2.98 37.23 -2.35
N SER A 17 1.75 36.72 -2.24
CA SER A 17 0.96 36.79 -1.00
C SER A 17 1.40 35.76 0.06
N ASP A 18 2.04 34.67 -0.35
CA ASP A 18 2.53 33.61 0.52
C ASP A 18 3.68 32.86 -0.17
N ASP A 19 4.53 32.18 0.59
CA ASP A 19 5.63 31.39 0.03
C ASP A 19 5.14 30.16 -0.72
N VAL A 20 3.94 29.67 -0.39
CA VAL A 20 3.32 28.49 -1.01
C VAL A 20 1.92 28.86 -1.47
N VAL A 21 1.70 28.83 -2.78
CA VAL A 21 0.42 29.21 -3.41
C VAL A 21 -0.06 28.10 -4.34
N LEU A 22 -1.28 27.63 -4.13
CA LEU A 22 -1.90 26.55 -4.90
C LEU A 22 -3.11 27.06 -5.68
N PHE A 23 -3.04 27.04 -7.01
CA PHE A 23 -4.19 27.26 -7.88
C PHE A 23 -4.92 25.94 -8.10
N MET A 24 -6.18 25.85 -7.69
CA MET A 24 -6.93 24.59 -7.65
C MET A 24 -8.42 24.76 -7.96
N LYS A 25 -9.10 23.63 -8.19
CA LYS A 25 -10.56 23.59 -8.35
C LYS A 25 -11.20 23.38 -6.97
N GLY A 26 -11.93 24.38 -6.48
CA GLY A 26 -12.47 24.39 -5.12
C GLY A 26 -11.55 25.08 -4.12
N THR A 27 -11.69 24.78 -2.83
CA THR A 27 -10.92 25.38 -1.73
C THR A 27 -10.18 24.30 -0.93
N ARG A 28 -9.24 24.70 -0.06
CA ARG A 28 -8.54 23.79 0.86
C ARG A 28 -9.49 22.90 1.68
N SER A 29 -10.61 23.44 2.14
CA SER A 29 -11.62 22.70 2.92
C SER A 29 -12.62 21.93 2.06
N PHE A 30 -12.86 22.37 0.82
CA PHE A 30 -13.80 21.76 -0.12
C PHE A 30 -13.19 21.66 -1.53
N PRO A 31 -12.25 20.73 -1.77
CA PRO A 31 -11.70 20.50 -3.10
C PRO A 31 -12.77 19.90 -4.02
N GLN A 32 -12.87 20.40 -5.24
CA GLN A 32 -13.88 19.99 -6.24
C GLN A 32 -13.30 19.12 -7.37
N CYS A 33 -12.08 18.61 -7.18
CA CYS A 33 -11.39 17.74 -8.13
C CYS A 33 -10.41 16.83 -7.38
N GLY A 34 -10.36 15.54 -7.73
CA GLY A 34 -9.49 14.55 -7.06
C GLY A 34 -8.00 14.94 -7.08
N PHE A 35 -7.50 15.47 -8.19
CA PHE A 35 -6.12 15.97 -8.28
C PHE A 35 -5.85 17.14 -7.33
N SER A 36 -6.81 18.06 -7.19
CA SER A 36 -6.74 19.16 -6.24
C SER A 36 -6.78 18.66 -4.79
N ALA A 37 -7.63 17.67 -4.49
CA ALA A 37 -7.69 17.04 -3.18
C ALA A 37 -6.37 16.34 -2.81
N ARG A 38 -5.73 15.64 -3.77
CA ARG A 38 -4.43 14.98 -3.58
C ARG A 38 -3.35 15.97 -3.15
N VAL A 39 -3.20 17.09 -3.87
CA VAL A 39 -2.19 18.12 -3.54
C VAL A 39 -2.47 18.78 -2.19
N VAL A 40 -3.73 19.09 -1.88
CA VAL A 40 -4.13 19.63 -0.56
C VAL A 40 -3.76 18.66 0.56
N GLY A 41 -4.05 17.36 0.38
CA GLY A 41 -3.71 16.32 1.35
C GLY A 41 -2.21 16.28 1.66
N ILE A 42 -1.39 16.30 0.61
CA ILE A 42 0.08 16.35 0.72
C ILE A 42 0.54 17.62 1.45
N LEU A 43 0.08 18.80 1.03
CA LEU A 43 0.53 20.05 1.65
C LEU A 43 0.14 20.15 3.11
N ASN A 44 -1.02 19.60 3.50
CA ASN A 44 -1.46 19.59 4.89
C ASN A 44 -0.56 18.76 5.82
N THR A 45 0.18 17.77 5.30
CA THR A 45 1.14 17.00 6.11
C THR A 45 2.48 17.69 6.25
N LEU A 46 2.87 18.54 5.29
CA LEU A 46 4.19 19.14 5.23
C LEU A 46 4.25 20.58 5.77
N VAL A 47 3.24 21.40 5.48
CA VAL A 47 3.26 22.83 5.82
C VAL A 47 1.97 23.25 6.53
N PRO A 48 2.06 23.96 7.67
CA PRO A 48 0.87 24.38 8.41
C PRO A 48 0.06 25.44 7.65
N LYS A 49 0.74 26.29 6.87
CA LYS A 49 0.16 27.44 6.18
C LYS A 49 0.58 27.47 4.70
N TYR A 50 -0.40 27.70 3.83
CA TYR A 50 -0.25 28.01 2.42
C TYR A 50 -1.55 28.64 1.91
N THR A 51 -1.47 29.36 0.80
CA THR A 51 -2.62 30.04 0.18
C THR A 51 -3.21 29.20 -0.95
N THR A 52 -4.54 29.13 -1.04
CA THR A 52 -5.24 28.45 -2.15
C THR A 52 -6.10 29.42 -2.93
N VAL A 53 -6.06 29.32 -4.26
CA VAL A 53 -6.86 30.13 -5.17
C VAL A 53 -7.83 29.24 -5.93
N ASN A 54 -9.13 29.49 -5.78
CA ASN A 54 -10.16 28.75 -6.50
C ASN A 54 -10.33 29.29 -7.92
N ILE A 55 -9.82 28.57 -8.90
CA ILE A 55 -9.90 28.98 -10.32
C ILE A 55 -11.30 28.81 -10.93
N LEU A 56 -12.24 28.18 -10.22
CA LEU A 56 -13.61 28.04 -10.71
C LEU A 56 -14.43 29.31 -10.52
N THR A 57 -14.05 30.17 -9.57
CA THR A 57 -14.74 31.43 -9.29
C THR A 57 -14.18 32.60 -10.10
N ASP A 58 -13.04 32.42 -10.77
CA ASP A 58 -12.37 33.47 -11.53
C ASP A 58 -11.86 32.94 -12.90
N PRO A 59 -12.66 33.09 -13.97
CA PRO A 59 -12.29 32.66 -15.31
C PRO A 59 -11.03 33.34 -15.87
N ASP A 60 -10.79 34.59 -15.50
CA ASP A 60 -9.64 35.36 -15.99
C ASP A 60 -8.34 34.81 -15.39
N ILE A 61 -8.32 34.56 -14.08
CA ILE A 61 -7.19 33.87 -13.42
C ILE A 61 -7.01 32.48 -14.00
N ARG A 62 -8.09 31.72 -14.23
CA ARG A 62 -8.00 30.37 -14.81
C ARG A 62 -7.32 30.35 -16.18
N GLN A 63 -7.68 31.28 -17.06
CA GLN A 63 -7.10 31.36 -18.39
C GLN A 63 -5.69 31.98 -18.34
N GLY A 64 -5.55 33.07 -17.57
CA GLY A 64 -4.29 33.80 -17.43
C GLY A 64 -3.18 32.96 -16.83
N MET A 65 -3.46 32.12 -15.83
CA MET A 65 -2.46 31.24 -15.23
C MET A 65 -1.89 30.24 -16.23
N LYS A 66 -2.70 29.67 -17.14
CA LYS A 66 -2.18 28.75 -18.17
C LYS A 66 -1.20 29.43 -19.12
N GLU A 67 -1.48 30.69 -19.47
CA GLU A 67 -0.62 31.49 -20.34
C GLU A 67 0.61 32.01 -19.58
N PHE A 68 0.47 32.38 -18.30
CA PHE A 68 1.57 32.84 -17.45
C PHE A 68 2.59 31.74 -17.17
N SER A 69 2.12 30.52 -16.91
CA SER A 69 2.93 29.40 -16.47
C SER A 69 3.43 28.50 -17.61
N ASP A 70 2.94 28.73 -18.83
CA ASP A 70 3.02 27.80 -19.96
C ASP A 70 2.61 26.36 -19.58
N TRP A 71 1.57 26.23 -18.76
CA TRP A 71 1.12 24.96 -18.20
C TRP A 71 -0.39 24.74 -18.41
N PRO A 72 -0.82 23.66 -19.10
CA PRO A 72 -2.20 23.55 -19.58
C PRO A 72 -3.21 23.13 -18.51
N THR A 73 -2.75 22.51 -17.40
CA THR A 73 -3.61 21.82 -16.43
C THR A 73 -3.60 22.44 -15.03
N PHE A 74 -4.56 22.02 -14.19
CA PHE A 74 -4.64 22.36 -12.77
C PHE A 74 -4.88 21.07 -11.97
N PRO A 75 -4.45 20.98 -10.70
CA PRO A 75 -3.88 22.06 -9.88
C PRO A 75 -2.46 22.48 -10.30
N GLN A 76 -2.05 23.71 -9.95
CA GLN A 76 -0.69 24.22 -10.13
C GLN A 76 -0.16 24.72 -8.77
N LEU A 77 0.95 24.14 -8.31
CA LEU A 77 1.62 24.54 -7.08
C LEU A 77 2.79 25.47 -7.38
N TYR A 78 2.86 26.59 -6.66
CA TYR A 78 3.94 27.55 -6.70
C TYR A 78 4.64 27.62 -5.35
N VAL A 79 5.97 27.74 -5.39
CA VAL A 79 6.81 27.94 -4.21
C VAL A 79 7.71 29.13 -4.46
N LYS A 80 7.65 30.15 -3.61
CA LYS A 80 8.37 31.43 -3.73
C LYS A 80 8.20 32.10 -5.10
N GLY A 81 6.97 32.05 -5.63
CA GLY A 81 6.62 32.64 -6.92
C GLY A 81 7.02 31.80 -8.15
N GLU A 82 7.74 30.70 -7.98
CA GLU A 82 8.13 29.80 -9.07
C GLU A 82 7.18 28.61 -9.19
N LEU A 83 6.84 28.21 -10.42
CA LEU A 83 6.00 27.04 -10.67
C LEU A 83 6.78 25.78 -10.26
N LEU A 84 6.22 25.02 -9.32
CA LEU A 84 6.74 23.71 -8.97
C LEU A 84 6.18 22.61 -9.87
N GLY A 85 4.88 22.68 -10.19
CA GLY A 85 4.24 21.74 -11.13
C GLY A 85 2.80 21.39 -10.79
N GLY A 86 2.28 20.39 -11.51
CA GLY A 86 0.94 19.83 -11.32
C GLY A 86 0.87 18.69 -10.29
N ALA A 87 -0.30 18.07 -10.14
CA ALA A 87 -0.55 17.07 -9.09
C ALA A 87 0.41 15.87 -9.09
N ASP A 88 0.75 15.33 -10.26
CA ASP A 88 1.61 14.15 -10.36
C ASP A 88 3.07 14.47 -10.00
N ILE A 89 3.57 15.64 -10.42
CA ILE A 89 4.90 16.14 -10.06
C ILE A 89 4.98 16.39 -8.55
N VAL A 90 3.95 17.02 -7.97
CA VAL A 90 3.89 17.25 -6.53
C VAL A 90 3.87 15.94 -5.75
N ALA A 91 3.13 14.94 -6.24
CA ALA A 91 3.11 13.62 -5.60
C ALA A 91 4.47 12.92 -5.68
N SER A 92 5.12 12.91 -6.85
CA SER A 92 6.45 12.33 -7.03
C SER A 92 7.50 13.03 -6.15
N LEU A 93 7.49 14.37 -6.07
CA LEU A 93 8.38 15.12 -5.18
C LEU A 93 8.08 14.87 -3.70
N HIS A 94 6.83 14.57 -3.34
CA HIS A 94 6.48 14.17 -1.97
C HIS A 94 7.01 12.77 -1.65
N GLU A 95 6.90 11.84 -2.58
CA GLU A 95 7.41 10.47 -2.48
C GLU A 95 8.95 10.45 -2.32
N SER A 96 9.69 11.23 -3.11
CA SER A 96 11.15 11.42 -2.93
C SER A 96 11.49 12.24 -1.66
N GLY A 97 10.52 13.02 -1.20
CA GLY A 97 10.63 13.98 -0.10
C GLY A 97 11.40 15.26 -0.44
N ASP A 98 11.75 15.47 -1.71
CA ASP A 98 12.28 16.76 -2.21
C ASP A 98 11.28 17.90 -2.02
N LEU A 99 9.98 17.58 -2.05
CA LEU A 99 8.92 18.55 -1.79
C LEU A 99 9.09 19.18 -0.41
N ALA A 100 9.38 18.40 0.62
CA ALA A 100 9.58 18.94 1.97
C ALA A 100 10.77 19.92 2.01
N THR A 101 11.87 19.57 1.34
CA THR A 101 13.05 20.44 1.19
C THR A 101 12.69 21.74 0.49
N LYS A 102 11.97 21.66 -0.64
CA LYS A 102 11.53 22.84 -1.41
C LYS A 102 10.57 23.73 -0.62
N LEU A 103 9.70 23.13 0.19
CA LEU A 103 8.76 23.84 1.06
C LEU A 103 9.39 24.36 2.36
N GLY A 104 10.68 24.09 2.62
CA GLY A 104 11.34 24.44 3.88
C GLY A 104 10.74 23.74 5.11
N ALA A 105 10.02 22.64 4.89
CA ALA A 105 9.40 21.86 5.95
C ALA A 105 10.45 20.95 6.60
N THR A 106 10.56 21.01 7.93
CA THR A 106 11.33 20.02 8.69
C THR A 106 10.58 18.70 8.67
N THR A 107 10.90 17.85 7.70
CA THR A 107 10.48 16.45 7.76
C THR A 107 11.32 15.75 8.82
N ALA A 108 10.67 15.01 9.72
CA ALA A 108 11.39 14.05 10.55
C ALA A 108 12.23 13.16 9.61
N ALA A 109 13.50 12.94 9.94
CA ALA A 109 14.34 12.03 9.17
C ALA A 109 13.59 10.69 9.04
N ALA A 110 13.48 10.17 7.82
CA ALA A 110 12.85 8.87 7.61
C ALA A 110 13.57 7.86 8.51
N PRO A 111 12.83 7.03 9.27
CA PRO A 111 13.45 6.04 10.13
C PRO A 111 14.33 5.15 9.25
N THR A 112 15.58 4.92 9.66
CA THR A 112 16.44 3.95 8.98
C THR A 112 15.99 2.55 9.40
N PRO A 113 15.38 1.75 8.52
CA PRO A 113 14.87 0.45 8.88
C PRO A 113 16.01 -0.54 9.10
N THR A 114 15.75 -1.56 9.90
CA THR A 114 16.61 -2.75 9.97
C THR A 114 16.21 -3.75 8.88
N ILE A 115 17.17 -4.24 8.09
CA ILE A 115 16.93 -5.23 7.05
C ILE A 115 17.87 -6.42 7.27
N ALA A 116 17.32 -7.63 7.31
CA ALA A 116 18.08 -8.87 7.37
C ALA A 116 18.18 -9.48 5.97
N ILE A 117 19.38 -9.92 5.57
CA ILE A 117 19.61 -10.62 4.31
C ILE A 117 20.29 -11.95 4.64
N SER A 118 19.72 -13.06 4.19
CA SER A 118 20.32 -14.38 4.38
C SER A 118 21.60 -14.54 3.54
N PRO A 119 22.54 -15.42 3.93
CA PRO A 119 23.75 -15.64 3.14
C PRO A 119 23.46 -16.05 1.68
N PRO A 120 22.52 -16.97 1.38
CA PRO A 120 22.14 -17.28 -0.01
C PRO A 120 21.62 -16.07 -0.77
N ALA A 121 20.76 -15.25 -0.15
CA ALA A 121 20.25 -14.03 -0.78
C ALA A 121 21.37 -13.02 -1.06
N ALA A 122 22.31 -12.86 -0.13
CA ALA A 122 23.43 -11.94 -0.29
C ALA A 122 24.34 -12.35 -1.45
N GLU A 123 24.58 -13.65 -1.67
CA GLU A 123 25.34 -14.12 -2.83
C GLU A 123 24.63 -13.82 -4.15
N GLN A 124 23.33 -14.08 -4.24
CA GLN A 124 22.54 -13.81 -5.44
C GLN A 124 22.47 -12.32 -5.77
N LEU A 125 22.26 -11.47 -4.76
CA LEU A 125 22.25 -10.01 -4.92
C LEU A 125 23.62 -9.47 -5.36
N LYS A 126 24.72 -10.00 -4.83
CA LYS A 126 26.08 -9.64 -5.27
C LYS A 126 26.34 -10.06 -6.72
N GLY A 127 25.88 -11.25 -7.10
CA GLY A 127 25.94 -11.72 -8.49
C GLY A 127 25.18 -10.80 -9.42
N ALA A 128 23.93 -10.47 -9.08
CA ALA A 128 23.08 -9.59 -9.87
C ALA A 128 23.68 -8.18 -10.05
N LEU A 129 24.32 -7.61 -9.02
CA LEU A 129 25.07 -6.36 -9.13
C LEU A 129 26.30 -6.47 -10.02
N GLY A 130 26.99 -7.62 -10.02
CA GLY A 130 28.15 -7.88 -10.88
C GLY A 130 27.78 -7.99 -12.35
N ASP A 131 26.60 -8.52 -12.65
CA ASP A 131 26.05 -8.63 -14.02
C ASP A 131 25.31 -7.36 -14.48
N GLY A 132 25.00 -6.44 -13.54
CA GLY A 132 24.30 -5.18 -13.77
C GLY A 132 25.17 -4.06 -14.36
N SER A 133 24.61 -2.85 -14.44
CA SER A 133 25.36 -1.69 -14.93
C SER A 133 26.35 -1.19 -13.87
N PRO A 134 27.52 -0.68 -14.27
CA PRO A 134 28.46 -0.09 -13.32
C PRO A 134 27.82 1.04 -12.52
N GLY A 135 27.77 0.89 -11.20
CA GLY A 135 27.18 1.89 -10.30
C GLY A 135 25.71 1.65 -9.95
N ASP A 136 25.10 0.57 -10.46
CA ASP A 136 23.80 0.13 -9.99
C ASP A 136 23.88 -0.29 -8.51
N VAL A 137 22.78 -0.06 -7.81
CA VAL A 137 22.54 -0.45 -6.42
C VAL A 137 21.24 -1.24 -6.34
N ILE A 138 21.01 -1.89 -5.20
CA ILE A 138 19.78 -2.63 -4.95
C ILE A 138 18.75 -1.66 -4.39
N HIS A 139 17.61 -1.57 -5.07
CA HIS A 139 16.46 -0.82 -4.60
C HIS A 139 15.43 -1.77 -3.98
N LEU A 140 14.95 -1.45 -2.78
CA LEU A 140 13.83 -2.14 -2.14
C LEU A 140 12.64 -1.17 -2.05
N THR A 141 11.60 -1.48 -2.83
CA THR A 141 10.34 -0.72 -2.81
C THR A 141 9.29 -1.47 -2.00
N ILE A 142 8.50 -0.76 -1.19
CA ILE A 142 7.38 -1.32 -0.43
C ILE A 142 6.14 -0.43 -0.64
N ASP A 143 5.17 -0.97 -1.36
CA ASP A 143 3.97 -0.23 -1.75
C ASP A 143 3.00 0.01 -0.57
N GLU A 144 1.84 0.62 -0.87
CA GLU A 144 0.80 0.88 0.13
C GLU A 144 0.13 -0.38 0.70
N ARG A 145 0.27 -1.53 0.01
CA ARG A 145 -0.20 -2.86 0.45
C ARG A 145 0.90 -3.63 1.19
N PHE A 146 2.06 -3.00 1.40
CA PHE A 146 3.25 -3.58 1.99
C PHE A 146 3.83 -4.74 1.18
N GLU A 147 3.54 -4.79 -0.12
CA GLU A 147 4.16 -5.74 -1.03
C GLU A 147 5.57 -5.24 -1.40
N PRO A 148 6.61 -6.05 -1.17
CA PRO A 148 7.99 -5.68 -1.47
C PRO A 148 8.34 -6.00 -2.93
N ALA A 149 9.22 -5.19 -3.51
CA ALA A 149 9.86 -5.44 -4.80
C ALA A 149 11.36 -5.12 -4.71
N LEU A 150 12.18 -5.91 -5.40
CA LEU A 150 13.62 -5.69 -5.53
C LEU A 150 13.95 -5.39 -6.99
N ASP A 151 14.68 -4.30 -7.19
CA ASP A 151 15.10 -3.85 -8.51
C ASP A 151 16.58 -3.41 -8.45
N LEU A 152 17.25 -3.42 -9.61
CA LEU A 152 18.58 -2.84 -9.77
C LEU A 152 18.47 -1.56 -10.58
N GLY A 153 19.19 -0.53 -10.14
CA GLY A 153 19.21 0.73 -10.85
C GLY A 153 20.21 1.71 -10.24
N PRO A 154 20.36 2.90 -10.83
CA PRO A 154 21.31 3.90 -10.35
C PRO A 154 20.97 4.36 -8.92
N SER A 155 21.99 4.76 -8.17
CA SER A 155 21.80 5.31 -6.81
C SER A 155 21.08 6.65 -6.84
N GLU A 156 20.17 6.85 -5.88
CA GLU A 156 19.41 8.11 -5.74
C GLU A 156 19.93 8.95 -4.56
N PRO A 157 20.18 10.26 -4.76
CA PRO A 157 20.65 11.14 -3.67
C PRO A 157 19.69 11.24 -2.47
N SER A 158 18.39 11.10 -2.72
CA SER A 158 17.32 11.18 -1.73
C SER A 158 17.01 9.85 -1.04
N ALA A 159 17.62 8.75 -1.46
CA ALA A 159 17.34 7.43 -0.92
C ALA A 159 17.83 7.25 0.52
N VAL A 160 17.05 6.52 1.30
CA VAL A 160 17.46 5.98 2.60
C VAL A 160 18.35 4.78 2.32
N LYS A 161 19.62 4.87 2.74
CA LYS A 161 20.62 3.82 2.51
C LYS A 161 20.77 2.93 3.74
N VAL A 162 20.56 1.63 3.56
CA VAL A 162 20.66 0.62 4.61
C VAL A 162 21.79 -0.34 4.28
N GLN A 163 22.67 -0.59 5.24
CA GLN A 163 23.75 -1.58 5.10
C GLN A 163 23.28 -2.93 5.65
N ALA A 164 23.27 -3.97 4.80
CA ALA A 164 22.90 -5.31 5.21
C ALA A 164 23.73 -6.37 4.45
N ALA A 165 24.32 -7.34 5.16
CA ALA A 165 25.17 -8.39 4.58
C ALA A 165 26.33 -7.90 3.65
N GLY A 166 26.83 -6.69 3.90
CA GLY A 166 27.87 -6.04 3.08
C GLY A 166 27.35 -5.46 1.75
N LEU A 167 26.03 -5.31 1.60
CA LEU A 167 25.35 -4.67 0.49
C LEU A 167 24.71 -3.36 0.95
N VAL A 168 24.60 -2.41 0.02
CA VAL A 168 23.81 -1.19 0.19
C VAL A 168 22.44 -1.44 -0.41
N ILE A 169 21.39 -1.32 0.40
CA ILE A 169 20.00 -1.34 -0.03
C ILE A 169 19.48 0.10 0.04
N GLU A 170 18.98 0.60 -1.08
CA GLU A 170 18.38 1.93 -1.19
C GLU A 170 16.85 1.81 -1.19
N LEU A 171 16.20 2.71 -0.45
CA LEU A 171 14.74 2.80 -0.36
C LEU A 171 14.33 4.26 -0.51
N ASP A 172 13.18 4.51 -1.14
CA ASP A 172 12.51 5.79 -0.96
C ASP A 172 12.02 5.94 0.50
N ARG A 173 11.63 7.16 0.89
CA ARG A 173 11.23 7.43 2.29
C ARG A 173 9.97 6.68 2.72
N MET A 174 9.02 6.47 1.82
CA MET A 174 7.77 5.76 2.11
C MET A 174 8.03 4.26 2.28
N SER A 175 8.88 3.69 1.44
CA SER A 175 9.36 2.31 1.56
C SER A 175 10.14 2.12 2.87
N ALA A 176 11.06 3.03 3.20
CA ALA A 176 11.81 2.99 4.46
C ALA A 176 10.90 2.99 5.70
N ALA A 177 9.81 3.75 5.68
CA ALA A 177 8.83 3.77 6.77
C ALA A 177 8.05 2.45 6.93
N ARG A 178 8.05 1.57 5.92
CA ARG A 178 7.36 0.26 5.92
C ARG A 178 8.31 -0.93 5.99
N ALA A 179 9.62 -0.69 6.04
CA ALA A 179 10.65 -1.72 5.84
C ALA A 179 11.31 -2.21 7.12
N ASP A 180 10.95 -1.70 8.30
CA ASP A 180 11.65 -2.08 9.53
C ASP A 180 11.45 -3.56 9.88
N GLY A 181 12.55 -4.29 10.04
CA GLY A 181 12.53 -5.73 10.28
C GLY A 181 12.28 -6.59 9.05
N VAL A 182 12.28 -6.03 7.83
CA VAL A 182 12.16 -6.83 6.59
C VAL A 182 13.29 -7.85 6.51
N SER A 183 12.97 -9.08 6.11
CA SER A 183 13.95 -10.12 5.83
C SER A 183 13.89 -10.58 4.38
N ILE A 184 15.07 -10.64 3.75
CA ILE A 184 15.26 -11.10 2.37
C ILE A 184 16.01 -12.43 2.41
N ASP A 185 15.40 -13.45 1.82
CA ASP A 185 15.94 -14.79 1.68
C ASP A 185 15.93 -15.23 0.21
N PHE A 186 16.70 -16.26 -0.13
CA PHE A 186 16.69 -16.85 -1.46
C PHE A 186 16.39 -18.33 -1.33
N VAL A 187 15.26 -18.72 -1.91
CA VAL A 187 14.71 -20.07 -1.76
C VAL A 187 14.67 -20.77 -3.11
N GLU A 188 15.08 -22.03 -3.10
CA GLU A 188 14.93 -22.92 -4.25
C GLU A 188 13.64 -23.73 -4.08
N GLY A 189 12.70 -23.55 -5.01
CA GLY A 189 11.42 -24.23 -5.00
C GLY A 189 11.23 -25.13 -6.23
N PRO A 190 10.18 -25.98 -6.23
CA PRO A 190 9.85 -26.87 -7.35
C PRO A 190 9.57 -26.12 -8.68
N THR A 191 9.21 -24.85 -8.58
CA THR A 191 8.86 -23.97 -9.71
C THR A 191 9.99 -23.03 -10.12
N GLY A 192 11.17 -23.12 -9.49
CA GLY A 192 12.32 -22.24 -9.72
C GLY A 192 12.89 -21.65 -8.43
N ALA A 193 14.03 -20.98 -8.57
CA ALA A 193 14.67 -20.24 -7.49
C ALA A 193 14.25 -18.77 -7.52
N GLY A 194 14.11 -18.15 -6.35
CA GLY A 194 13.73 -16.75 -6.25
C GLY A 194 13.90 -16.16 -4.86
N PHE A 195 13.79 -14.84 -4.78
CA PHE A 195 13.80 -14.13 -3.52
C PHE A 195 12.47 -14.32 -2.78
N ARG A 196 12.55 -14.65 -1.49
CA ARG A 196 11.43 -14.54 -0.56
C ARG A 196 11.69 -13.34 0.33
N ILE A 197 10.76 -12.38 0.32
CA ILE A 197 10.87 -11.16 1.12
C ILE A 197 9.69 -11.15 2.09
N ASP A 198 10.00 -11.23 3.37
CA ASP A 198 9.01 -11.18 4.44
C ASP A 198 9.02 -9.79 5.07
N ASN A 199 7.89 -9.09 5.00
CA ASN A 199 7.69 -7.81 5.65
C ASN A 199 6.82 -7.97 6.91
N PRO A 200 7.38 -7.86 8.12
CA PRO A 200 6.60 -8.01 9.35
C PRO A 200 5.61 -6.87 9.59
N ASN A 201 5.76 -5.75 8.87
CA ASN A 201 4.87 -4.58 8.98
C ASN A 201 3.62 -4.71 8.11
N ARG A 202 3.55 -5.71 7.22
CA ARG A 202 2.36 -5.91 6.38
C ARG A 202 1.13 -6.14 7.27
N PRO A 203 0.08 -5.33 7.15
CA PRO A 203 -1.16 -5.55 7.86
C PRO A 203 -1.66 -6.97 7.61
N ALA A 204 -2.13 -7.64 8.66
CA ALA A 204 -2.64 -8.99 8.52
C ALA A 204 -3.80 -8.98 7.50
N SER A 205 -3.68 -9.79 6.45
CA SER A 205 -4.66 -9.92 5.38
C SER A 205 -5.24 -11.34 5.36
N VAL A 206 -6.46 -11.48 4.81
CA VAL A 206 -7.11 -12.79 4.74
C VAL A 206 -6.36 -13.65 3.74
N ARG A 207 -5.83 -14.77 4.21
CA ARG A 207 -5.14 -15.74 3.36
C ARG A 207 -6.18 -16.57 2.61
N GLN A 208 -6.15 -16.54 1.27
CA GLN A 208 -6.96 -17.47 0.48
C GLN A 208 -6.29 -18.84 0.50
N ILE A 209 -7.06 -19.90 0.69
CA ILE A 209 -6.55 -21.27 0.63
C ILE A 209 -7.42 -22.15 -0.25
N GLY A 210 -6.80 -22.96 -1.10
CA GLY A 210 -7.49 -23.92 -1.95
C GLY A 210 -7.93 -25.18 -1.18
N PRO A 211 -8.94 -25.93 -1.65
CA PRO A 211 -9.46 -27.09 -0.92
C PRO A 211 -8.41 -28.17 -0.59
N ARG A 212 -7.56 -28.55 -1.56
CA ARG A 212 -6.55 -29.61 -1.38
C ARG A 212 -5.45 -29.21 -0.39
N GLU A 213 -5.03 -27.95 -0.45
CA GLU A 213 -4.04 -27.39 0.47
C GLU A 213 -4.61 -27.32 1.89
N LEU A 214 -5.86 -26.84 2.03
CA LEU A 214 -6.53 -26.81 3.32
C LEU A 214 -6.71 -28.22 3.90
N LYS A 215 -7.04 -29.22 3.06
CA LYS A 215 -7.12 -30.62 3.51
C LYS A 215 -5.80 -31.12 4.07
N ALA A 216 -4.68 -30.82 3.42
CA ALA A 216 -3.36 -31.18 3.92
C ALA A 216 -3.06 -30.51 5.28
N MET A 217 -3.38 -29.23 5.45
CA MET A 217 -3.22 -28.52 6.73
C MET A 217 -4.09 -29.10 7.84
N VAL A 218 -5.33 -29.50 7.53
CA VAL A 218 -6.24 -30.15 8.48
C VAL A 218 -5.68 -31.51 8.89
N ASP A 219 -5.21 -32.32 7.94
CA ASP A 219 -4.62 -33.64 8.21
C ASP A 219 -3.32 -33.54 9.02
N ALA A 220 -2.57 -32.45 8.87
CA ALA A 220 -1.37 -32.14 9.65
C ALA A 220 -1.68 -31.54 11.04
N GLY A 221 -2.94 -31.23 11.36
CA GLY A 221 -3.34 -30.62 12.64
C GLY A 221 -2.95 -29.15 12.81
N GLU A 222 -2.69 -28.46 11.71
CA GLU A 222 -2.28 -27.04 11.65
C GLU A 222 -3.47 -26.08 11.75
N VAL A 223 -4.66 -26.53 11.35
CA VAL A 223 -5.92 -25.80 11.53
C VAL A 223 -6.43 -26.04 12.94
N LYS A 224 -6.55 -24.96 13.73
CA LYS A 224 -7.07 -25.05 15.11
C LYS A 224 -8.58 -24.89 15.17
N GLU A 225 -9.11 -23.90 14.47
CA GLU A 225 -10.55 -23.65 14.45
C GLU A 225 -11.04 -23.42 13.03
N TRP A 226 -12.13 -24.07 12.66
CA TRP A 226 -12.74 -23.94 11.34
C TRP A 226 -14.24 -23.69 11.46
N PHE A 227 -14.67 -22.49 11.07
CA PHE A 227 -16.04 -22.05 11.13
C PHE A 227 -16.72 -21.98 9.75
N ASP A 228 -17.98 -22.39 9.71
CA ASP A 228 -18.89 -22.26 8.59
C ASP A 228 -19.85 -21.11 8.85
N VAL A 229 -19.87 -20.13 7.94
CA VAL A 229 -20.67 -18.90 8.09
C VAL A 229 -22.00 -18.95 7.30
N ARG A 230 -22.37 -20.12 6.78
CA ARG A 230 -23.69 -20.33 6.15
C ARG A 230 -24.80 -20.37 7.21
N THR A 231 -26.03 -20.27 6.76
CA THR A 231 -27.19 -20.43 7.64
C THR A 231 -27.34 -21.88 8.14
N PRO A 232 -28.02 -22.12 9.28
CA PRO A 232 -28.30 -23.48 9.76
C PRO A 232 -29.00 -24.37 8.72
N ALA A 233 -29.92 -23.82 7.94
CA ALA A 233 -30.65 -24.55 6.88
C ALA A 233 -29.71 -24.97 5.74
N GLU A 234 -28.85 -24.06 5.27
CA GLU A 234 -27.82 -24.35 4.26
C GLU A 234 -26.83 -25.42 4.71
N ARG A 235 -26.49 -25.42 6.01
CA ARG A 235 -25.58 -26.39 6.63
C ARG A 235 -26.23 -27.76 6.83
N ALA A 236 -27.52 -27.81 7.12
CA ALA A 236 -28.29 -29.05 7.21
C ALA A 236 -28.30 -29.83 5.89
N THR A 237 -28.26 -29.13 4.75
CA THR A 237 -28.18 -29.76 3.41
C THR A 237 -26.81 -30.39 3.12
N ALA A 238 -25.73 -29.73 3.54
CA ALA A 238 -24.36 -30.21 3.30
C ALA A 238 -23.40 -29.63 4.34
N THR A 239 -22.51 -30.46 4.91
CA THR A 239 -21.56 -30.07 5.95
C THR A 239 -20.18 -30.65 5.64
N ILE A 240 -19.13 -29.85 5.88
CA ILE A 240 -17.75 -30.33 5.92
C ILE A 240 -17.46 -30.83 7.34
N GLU A 241 -16.99 -32.07 7.47
CA GLU A 241 -16.61 -32.64 8.76
C GLU A 241 -15.54 -31.79 9.48
N GLY A 242 -15.67 -31.66 10.80
CA GLY A 242 -14.74 -30.87 11.62
C GLY A 242 -15.01 -29.37 11.66
N THR A 243 -15.98 -28.86 10.89
CA THR A 243 -16.38 -27.44 10.96
C THR A 243 -17.40 -27.17 12.07
N ARG A 244 -17.39 -25.97 12.66
CA ARG A 244 -18.44 -25.45 13.57
C ARG A 244 -19.26 -24.36 12.88
N LEU A 245 -20.54 -24.22 13.19
CA LEU A 245 -21.31 -23.07 12.73
C LEU A 245 -20.80 -21.79 13.41
N LEU A 246 -20.71 -20.68 12.67
CA LEU A 246 -20.44 -19.37 13.26
C LEU A 246 -21.75 -18.74 13.77
N ASP A 247 -22.17 -19.14 14.96
CA ASP A 247 -23.29 -18.57 15.70
C ASP A 247 -22.80 -17.71 16.88
N ASP A 248 -23.73 -17.17 17.68
CA ASP A 248 -23.41 -16.30 18.81
C ASP A 248 -22.53 -17.00 19.87
N GLU A 249 -22.70 -18.31 20.06
CA GLU A 249 -21.87 -19.11 20.96
C GLU A 249 -20.44 -19.25 20.42
N ALA A 250 -20.30 -19.54 19.12
CA ALA A 250 -19.01 -19.56 18.46
C ALA A 250 -18.32 -18.19 18.49
N MET A 251 -19.04 -17.09 18.30
CA MET A 251 -18.50 -15.73 18.41
C MET A 251 -17.93 -15.46 19.82
N ALA A 252 -18.68 -15.83 20.86
CA ALA A 252 -18.23 -15.68 22.25
C ALA A 252 -17.01 -16.57 22.56
N TYR A 253 -16.98 -17.78 22.02
CA TYR A 253 -15.84 -18.68 22.13
C TYR A 253 -14.59 -18.10 21.45
N ILE A 254 -14.72 -17.57 20.24
CA ILE A 254 -13.60 -17.00 19.48
C ILE A 254 -13.00 -15.79 20.22
N ASP A 255 -13.80 -14.98 20.89
CA ASP A 255 -13.28 -13.80 21.59
C ASP A 255 -12.22 -14.15 22.65
N GLY A 256 -12.39 -15.30 23.32
CA GLY A 256 -11.44 -15.82 24.30
C GLY A 256 -10.19 -16.52 23.74
N LEU A 257 -10.07 -16.70 22.41
CA LEU A 257 -8.95 -17.41 21.81
C LEU A 257 -7.67 -16.55 21.75
N PRO A 258 -6.49 -17.18 21.87
CA PRO A 258 -5.21 -16.54 21.57
C PRO A 258 -5.20 -15.93 20.16
N ARG A 259 -4.69 -14.70 20.00
CA ARG A 259 -4.70 -13.98 18.71
C ARG A 259 -3.75 -14.57 17.65
N ASP A 260 -2.87 -15.49 18.03
CA ASP A 260 -2.06 -16.30 17.14
C ASP A 260 -2.75 -17.61 16.69
N THR A 261 -3.98 -17.88 17.15
CA THR A 261 -4.77 -19.04 16.72
C THR A 261 -5.03 -19.01 15.21
N THR A 262 -4.78 -20.13 14.54
CA THR A 262 -5.13 -20.35 13.12
C THR A 262 -6.63 -20.54 12.97
N LEU A 263 -7.30 -19.54 12.38
CA LEU A 263 -8.73 -19.57 12.07
C LEU A 263 -8.95 -19.84 10.57
N VAL A 264 -9.92 -20.68 10.26
CA VAL A 264 -10.40 -20.93 8.88
C VAL A 264 -11.88 -20.63 8.81
N PHE A 265 -12.31 -19.93 7.76
CA PHE A 265 -13.71 -19.67 7.47
C PHE A 265 -14.10 -20.28 6.12
N SER A 266 -15.28 -20.91 6.07
CA SER A 266 -15.90 -21.38 4.83
C SER A 266 -17.35 -20.92 4.72
N CYS A 267 -17.83 -20.78 3.50
CA CYS A 267 -19.24 -20.60 3.20
C CYS A 267 -19.60 -21.40 1.95
N HIS A 268 -20.61 -20.96 1.19
CA HIS A 268 -20.97 -21.65 -0.04
C HIS A 268 -19.86 -21.55 -1.13
N HIS A 269 -19.44 -20.33 -1.47
CA HIS A 269 -18.49 -20.05 -2.57
C HIS A 269 -17.26 -19.21 -2.17
N GLY A 270 -17.12 -18.88 -0.89
CA GLY A 270 -15.99 -18.08 -0.36
C GLY A 270 -16.28 -16.60 -0.07
N ALA A 271 -17.36 -16.01 -0.61
CA ALA A 271 -17.62 -14.57 -0.46
C ALA A 271 -18.05 -14.15 0.96
N ARG A 272 -18.93 -14.90 1.62
CA ARG A 272 -19.36 -14.60 3.00
C ARG A 272 -18.26 -14.87 4.01
N SER A 273 -17.53 -15.97 3.83
CA SER A 273 -16.41 -16.35 4.69
C SER A 273 -15.24 -15.38 4.57
N GLN A 274 -15.06 -14.73 3.40
CA GLN A 274 -14.13 -13.61 3.27
C GLN A 274 -14.46 -12.47 4.23
N ASN A 275 -15.73 -12.05 4.32
CA ASN A 275 -16.14 -10.96 5.20
C ASN A 275 -15.95 -11.32 6.67
N ALA A 276 -16.28 -12.56 7.05
CA ALA A 276 -16.02 -13.05 8.40
C ALA A 276 -14.51 -13.06 8.71
N ALA A 277 -13.69 -13.56 7.78
CA ALA A 277 -12.25 -13.56 7.94
C ALA A 277 -11.67 -12.14 8.12
N VAL A 278 -12.15 -11.15 7.35
CA VAL A 278 -11.78 -9.73 7.52
C VAL A 278 -12.17 -9.21 8.90
N HIS A 279 -13.36 -9.55 9.39
CA HIS A 279 -13.82 -9.15 10.72
C HIS A 279 -12.85 -9.63 11.82
N PHE A 280 -12.47 -10.91 11.79
CA PHE A 280 -11.57 -11.47 12.81
C PHE A 280 -10.13 -11.00 12.70
N LEU A 281 -9.63 -10.70 11.49
CA LEU A 281 -8.36 -9.97 11.36
C LEU A 281 -8.42 -8.60 12.05
N GLY A 282 -9.54 -7.89 11.92
CA GLY A 282 -9.77 -6.62 12.61
C GLY A 282 -9.81 -6.76 14.14
N MET A 283 -10.11 -7.94 14.66
CA MET A 283 -10.04 -8.26 16.10
C MET A 283 -8.61 -8.64 16.57
N GLY A 284 -7.63 -8.59 15.67
CA GLY A 284 -6.22 -8.82 15.97
C GLY A 284 -5.74 -10.25 15.75
N PHE A 285 -6.56 -11.15 15.20
CA PHE A 285 -6.07 -12.48 14.79
C PHE A 285 -5.04 -12.35 13.67
N LYS A 286 -3.95 -13.12 13.76
CA LYS A 286 -2.81 -13.01 12.82
C LYS A 286 -2.87 -14.00 11.64
N THR A 287 -3.51 -15.14 11.87
CA THR A 287 -3.54 -16.26 10.93
C THR A 287 -4.99 -16.61 10.62
N VAL A 288 -5.56 -15.94 9.63
CA VAL A 288 -6.96 -16.13 9.22
C VAL A 288 -7.05 -16.52 7.75
N TYR A 289 -7.67 -17.66 7.49
CA TYR A 289 -7.85 -18.22 6.16
C TYR A 289 -9.31 -18.16 5.70
N ASN A 290 -9.51 -17.91 4.41
CA ASN A 290 -10.77 -18.09 3.71
C ASN A 290 -10.63 -19.26 2.72
N LEU A 291 -11.53 -20.25 2.82
CA LEU A 291 -11.58 -21.34 1.85
C LEU A 291 -12.07 -20.81 0.49
N ALA A 292 -11.15 -20.74 -0.48
CA ALA A 292 -11.43 -20.29 -1.83
C ALA A 292 -12.41 -21.25 -2.52
N GLY A 293 -13.50 -20.69 -3.07
CA GLY A 293 -14.58 -21.47 -3.68
C GLY A 293 -15.50 -22.19 -2.69
N GLY A 294 -15.29 -22.03 -1.37
CA GLY A 294 -16.16 -22.54 -0.32
C GLY A 294 -16.38 -24.06 -0.34
N ILE A 295 -17.50 -24.50 0.25
CA ILE A 295 -17.89 -25.91 0.29
C ILE A 295 -18.13 -26.51 -1.09
N GLU A 296 -18.52 -25.69 -2.08
CA GLU A 296 -18.73 -26.18 -3.44
C GLU A 296 -17.40 -26.69 -4.03
N ALA A 297 -16.35 -25.88 -3.97
CA ALA A 297 -15.02 -26.29 -4.42
C ALA A 297 -14.45 -27.45 -3.58
N TRP A 298 -14.74 -27.47 -2.27
CA TRP A 298 -14.37 -28.60 -1.41
C TRP A 298 -15.02 -29.91 -1.83
N SER A 299 -16.32 -29.90 -2.12
CA SER A 299 -17.04 -31.07 -2.62
C SER A 299 -16.43 -31.57 -3.94
N GLN A 300 -16.11 -30.67 -4.85
CA GLN A 300 -15.53 -31.04 -6.15
C GLN A 300 -14.11 -31.63 -6.06
N GLN A 301 -13.29 -31.16 -5.11
CA GLN A 301 -11.85 -31.43 -5.12
C GLN A 301 -11.36 -32.34 -3.99
N VAL A 302 -12.11 -32.45 -2.90
CA VAL A 302 -11.69 -33.16 -1.67
C VAL A 302 -12.69 -34.23 -1.28
N ASP A 303 -13.98 -33.89 -1.15
CA ASP A 303 -15.02 -34.85 -0.76
C ASP A 303 -16.27 -34.80 -1.65
N PRO A 304 -16.27 -35.56 -2.77
CA PRO A 304 -17.40 -35.62 -3.71
C PRO A 304 -18.70 -36.17 -3.13
N LYS A 305 -18.70 -36.72 -1.91
CA LYS A 305 -19.91 -37.23 -1.25
C LYS A 305 -20.75 -36.10 -0.64
N ILE A 306 -20.15 -34.93 -0.39
CA ILE A 306 -20.85 -33.76 0.13
C ILE A 306 -21.80 -33.24 -0.97
N PRO A 307 -23.12 -33.17 -0.71
CA PRO A 307 -24.09 -32.67 -1.68
C PRO A 307 -23.78 -31.24 -2.10
N ARG A 308 -23.96 -30.96 -3.40
CA ARG A 308 -23.89 -29.61 -3.98
C ARG A 308 -25.30 -29.09 -4.18
N TYR A 309 -25.51 -27.79 -4.03
CA TYR A 309 -26.81 -27.14 -4.18
C TYR A 309 -26.68 -25.72 -4.72
#